data_AF-A0A2A5J089-F1
#
_entry.id   AF-A0A2A5J089-F1
#
_cell.length_a   1.000
_cell.length_b   1.000
_cell.length_c   1.000
_cell.angle_alpha   90.00
_cell.angle_beta   90.00
_cell.angle_gamma   90.00
#
_symmetry.space_group_name_H-M   'P 1'
#
loop_
_entity.id
_entity.type
_entity.pdbx_description
1 polymer ?
#
loop_
_entity_poly.entity_id
_entity_poly.type
_entity_poly.pdbx_seq_one_letter_code
_entity_poly.pdbx_strand_id
1 'polypeptide(L)' 'MLWIFTQNQQSLVQVHEVTVNGKKIEGIMGNDSWTKTLGKYDSSDRVAEILQDIVKKIEENQGAAVTYRMPHQ' A
#
# COMPACT_ATOMS: atom_id res chain seq x y z
N MET A 1 7.12 -1.66 -10.81
CA MET A 1 5.66 -1.49 -10.85
C MET A 1 5.09 -2.09 -9.58
N LEU A 2 4.21 -1.40 -8.86
CA LEU A 2 3.67 -1.86 -7.57
C LEU A 2 2.16 -2.12 -7.67
N TRP A 3 1.76 -3.34 -7.32
CA TRP A 3 0.39 -3.78 -7.21
C TRP A 3 0.06 -4.09 -5.76
N ILE A 4 -1.08 -3.61 -5.27
CA ILE A 4 -1.50 -3.78 -3.88
C ILE A 4 -2.88 -4.43 -3.84
N PHE A 5 -2.99 -5.55 -3.13
CA PHE A 5 -4.26 -6.06 -2.65
C PHE A 5 -4.72 -5.23 -1.45
N THR A 6 -5.95 -4.72 -1.51
CA THR A 6 -6.57 -4.02 -0.38
C THR A 6 -6.74 -4.95 0.81
N GLN A 7 -6.78 -4.41 2.02
CA GLN A 7 -6.87 -5.15 3.28
C GLN A 7 -8.06 -6.10 3.35
N ASN A 8 -9.18 -5.72 2.73
CA ASN A 8 -10.38 -6.56 2.61
C ASN A 8 -10.28 -7.63 1.51
N GLN A 9 -9.16 -7.68 0.77
CA GLN A 9 -8.87 -8.56 -0.36
C GLN A 9 -9.87 -8.50 -1.52
N GLN A 10 -10.71 -7.46 -1.59
CA GLN A 10 -11.71 -7.32 -2.64
C GLN A 10 -11.18 -6.65 -3.91
N SER A 11 -10.00 -6.03 -3.85
CA SER A 11 -9.42 -5.37 -5.02
C SER A 11 -7.90 -5.45 -5.07
N LEU A 12 -7.39 -5.56 -6.29
CA LEU A 12 -5.98 -5.44 -6.65
C LEU A 12 -5.82 -4.16 -7.48
N VAL A 13 -4.95 -3.25 -7.04
CA VAL A 13 -4.76 -1.95 -7.69
C VAL A 13 -3.29 -1.70 -8.00
N GLN A 14 -3.01 -1.14 -9.17
CA GLN A 14 -1.70 -0.59 -9.49
C GLN A 14 -1.59 0.79 -8.85
N VAL A 15 -0.58 0.99 -8.02
CA VAL A 15 -0.36 2.27 -7.34
C VAL A 15 0.89 2.95 -7.87
N HIS A 16 0.84 4.27 -7.98
CA HIS A 16 1.98 5.11 -8.32
C HIS A 16 2.65 5.67 -7.06
N GLU A 17 1.84 5.95 -6.04
CA GLU A 17 2.30 6.43 -4.74
C GLU A 17 1.51 5.73 -3.63
N VAL A 18 2.18 5.50 -2.50
CA VAL A 18 1.59 5.02 -1.25
C VAL A 18 1.86 6.06 -0.17
N THR A 19 0.81 6.56 0.47
CA THR A 19 0.89 7.61 1.49
C THR A 19 0.16 7.20 2.77
N VAL A 20 0.48 7.89 3.86
CA VAL A 20 -0.10 7.67 5.19
C VAL A 20 -1.00 8.84 5.54
N ASN A 21 -2.26 8.53 5.86
CA ASN A 21 -3.25 9.49 6.29
C ASN A 21 -3.82 9.08 7.66
N GLY A 22 -3.15 9.52 8.72
CA GLY A 22 -3.48 9.16 10.11
C GLY A 22 -3.32 7.66 10.38
N LYS A 23 -4.44 6.94 10.41
CA LYS A 23 -4.51 5.49 10.67
C LYS A 23 -4.77 4.67 9.40
N LYS A 24 -4.60 5.28 8.23
CA LYS A 24 -4.87 4.68 6.92
C LYS A 24 -3.63 4.70 6.05
N ILE A 25 -3.52 3.69 5.22
CA ILE A 25 -2.62 3.69 4.07
C ILE A 25 -3.46 3.94 2.83
N GLU A 26 -3.08 4.94 2.04
CA GLU A 26 -3.77 5.35 0.83
C GLU A 26 -2.84 5.13 -0.37
N GLY A 27 -3.43 4.66 -1.47
CA GLY A 27 -2.75 4.50 -2.75
C GLY A 27 -3.27 5.55 -3.73
N ILE A 28 -2.37 6.20 -4.45
CA ILE A 28 -2.70 7.11 -5.54
C ILE A 28 -2.54 6.35 -6.86
N MET A 29 -3.60 6.35 -7.66
CA MET A 29 -3.67 5.67 -8.96
C MET A 29 -3.73 6.68 -10.10
N GLY A 30 -3.01 6.38 -11.19
CA GLY A 30 -3.10 7.12 -12.45
C GLY A 30 -2.60 8.56 -12.35
N ASN A 31 -2.88 9.34 -13.39
CA ASN A 31 -2.48 10.75 -13.49
C ASN A 31 -3.49 11.70 -12.81
N ASP A 32 -4.72 11.24 -12.59
CA ASP A 32 -5.81 12.06 -12.06
C ASP A 32 -5.83 12.14 -10.53
N SER A 33 -4.73 11.73 -9.87
CA SER A 33 -4.58 11.76 -8.40
C SER A 33 -5.70 11.05 -7.65
N TRP A 34 -6.31 10.03 -8.25
CA TRP A 34 -7.38 9.27 -7.59
C TRP A 34 -6.82 8.51 -6.39
N THR A 35 -7.34 8.78 -5.21
CA THR A 35 -6.93 8.13 -3.95
C THR A 35 -7.85 6.97 -3.59
N LYS A 36 -7.28 5.87 -3.08
CA LYS A 36 -8.04 4.76 -2.49
C LYS A 36 -7.41 4.31 -1.19
N THR A 37 -8.23 4.08 -0.19
CA THR A 37 -7.79 3.43 1.04
C THR A 37 -7.40 1.98 0.74
N LEU A 38 -6.14 1.66 1.00
CA LEU A 38 -5.58 0.33 0.81
C LEU A 38 -5.73 -0.51 2.09
N GLY A 39 -5.59 0.12 3.25
CA GLY A 39 -5.79 -0.50 4.56
C GLY A 39 -6.00 0.53 5.66
N LYS A 40 -6.64 0.10 6.75
CA LYS A 40 -6.87 0.89 7.96
C LYS A 40 -6.44 0.07 9.17
N TYR A 41 -5.76 0.72 10.11
CA TYR A 41 -5.16 0.07 11.28
C TYR A 41 -5.49 0.81 12.56
N ASP A 42 -5.20 0.18 13.71
CA ASP A 42 -5.63 0.71 15.00
C ASP A 42 -4.64 1.74 15.58
N SER A 43 -3.40 1.76 15.10
CA SER A 43 -2.35 2.69 15.52
C SER A 43 -1.57 3.26 14.33
N SER A 44 -0.99 4.45 14.53
CA SER A 44 -0.07 5.05 13.56
C SER A 44 1.24 4.29 13.46
N ASP A 45 1.69 3.67 14.55
CA ASP A 45 2.88 2.80 14.54
C ASP A 45 2.68 1.62 13.58
N ARG A 46 1.50 0.98 13.62
CA ARG A 46 1.18 -0.13 12.71
C ARG A 46 1.15 0.32 11.26
N VAL A 47 0.65 1.52 10.98
CA VAL A 47 0.68 2.10 9.64
C VAL A 47 2.12 2.32 9.16
N ALA A 48 2.99 2.85 10.03
CA ALA A 48 4.40 3.09 9.71
C ALA A 48 5.16 1.78 9.45
N GLU A 49 4.92 0.74 10.26
CA GLU A 49 5.49 -0.60 10.06
C GLU A 49 5.15 -1.15 8.67
N ILE A 50 3.88 -1.03 8.26
CA ILE A 50 3.42 -1.58 6.99
C ILE A 50 3.98 -0.78 5.81
N LEU A 51 4.12 0.54 5.94
CA LEU A 51 4.82 1.33 4.92
C LEU A 51 6.28 0.88 4.77
N GLN A 52 6.99 0.63 5.88
CA GLN A 52 8.35 0.11 5.85
C GLN A 52 8.44 -1.29 5.24
N ASP A 53 7.46 -2.15 5.52
CA ASP A 53 7.38 -3.48 4.91
C ASP A 53 7.16 -3.41 3.39
N ILE A 54 6.33 -2.48 2.91
CA ILE A 54 6.17 -2.20 1.47
C ILE A 54 7.50 -1.74 0.86
N VAL A 55 8.21 -0.80 1.49
CA VAL A 55 9.52 -0.32 1.02
C VAL A 55 10.50 -1.48 0.90
N LYS A 56 10.63 -2.27 1.96
CA LYS A 56 11.49 -3.46 1.97
C LYS A 56 11.13 -4.42 0.84
N LYS A 57 9.84 -4.67 0.59
CA LYS A 57 9.40 -5.55 -0.50
C LYS A 57 9.80 -5.01 -1.87
N ILE A 58 9.76 -3.70 -2.07
CA ILE A 58 10.21 -3.06 -3.31
C ILE A 58 11.72 -3.22 -3.48
N GLU A 59 12.49 -3.01 -2.42
CA GLU A 59 13.96 -3.15 -2.43
C GLU A 59 14.40 -4.59 -2.69
N GLU A 60 13.71 -5.58 -2.12
CA GLU A 60 13.98 -7.00 -2.37
C GLU A 60 13.71 -7.43 -3.82
N ASN A 61 12.90 -6.67 -4.57
CA ASN A 61 12.39 -7.02 -5.89
C ASN A 61 12.73 -5.95 -6.94
N GLN A 62 13.89 -5.30 -6.79
CA GLN A 62 14.35 -4.26 -7.71
C GLN A 62 14.32 -4.74 -9.17
N GLY A 63 13.71 -3.94 -10.03
CA GLY A 63 13.56 -4.23 -11.47
C GLY A 63 12.39 -5.14 -11.85
N ALA A 64 11.65 -5.69 -10.88
CA ALA A 64 10.48 -6.53 -11.12
C ALA A 64 9.15 -5.82 -10.80
N ALA A 65 8.05 -6.44 -11.23
CA ALA A 65 6.73 -6.09 -10.71
C ALA A 65 6.57 -6.66 -9.29
N VAL A 66 6.12 -5.82 -8.35
CA VAL A 66 5.92 -6.17 -6.95
C VAL A 66 4.43 -6.27 -6.69
N THR A 67 4.01 -7.38 -6.10
CA THR A 67 2.64 -7.54 -5.60
C THR A 67 2.68 -7.62 -4.08
N TYR A 68 2.11 -6.62 -3.43
CA TYR A 68 1.97 -6.54 -1.97
C TYR A 68 0.54 -6.86 -1.56
N ARG A 69 0.38 -7.52 -0.41
CA ARG A 69 -0.94 -7.79 0.19
C ARG A 69 -1.00 -7.06 1.51
N MET A 70 -1.95 -6.14 1.65
CA MET A 70 -2.14 -5.43 2.91
C MET A 70 -2.42 -6.44 4.04
N PRO A 71 -1.68 -6.38 5.16
CA PRO A 71 -1.93 -7.23 6.31
C PRO A 71 -3.34 -7.02 6.86
N HIS A 72 -3.94 -8.09 7.36
CA HIS A 72 -5.16 -8.02 8.16
C HIS A 72 -4.95 -7.15 9.41
N GLN A 73 -6.05 -6.64 9.99
CA GLN A 73 -6.03 -5.89 11.25
C GLN A 73 -5.38 -6.71 12.36
#